data_AF-A0A2D4MJY8-F1
#
_entry.id   AF-A0A2D4MJY8-F1
#
_cell.length_a   1.000
_cell.length_b   1.000
_cell.length_c   1.000
_cell.angle_alpha   90.00
_cell.angle_beta   90.00
_cell.angle_gamma   90.00
#
_symmetry.space_group_name_H-M   'P 1'
#
loop_
_entity.id
_entity.type
_entity.pdbx_description
1 polymer ?
#
loop_
_entity_poly.entity_id
_entity_poly.type
_entity_poly.pdbx_seq_one_letter_code
_entity_poly.pdbx_strand_id
1 'polypeptide(L)'
;NASTSLPQLTKKDQKSTVISLKKLIVREVAHEEKGLFLISMGGKDPEMVEVHAGSKEERNSWIQIIQDTINTMDKEEDEGIPSESEEEKRVLDTKARELKEQLQQKDQQIITLLEEKEKIFRDMTDCSGHEEGLGARMLFRANTDEAP
;
A
#
# COMPACT_ATOMS: atom_id res chain seq x y z
N ASN A 1 -26.58 -57.32 12.86
CA ASN A 1 -26.73 -55.85 12.65
C ASN A 1 -25.37 -55.19 12.86
N ALA A 2 -24.45 -55.46 11.93
CA ALA A 2 -23.17 -54.76 11.86
C ALA A 2 -23.42 -53.36 11.29
N SER A 3 -23.49 -52.37 12.17
CA SER A 3 -23.53 -50.96 11.75
C SER A 3 -22.12 -50.54 11.37
N THR A 4 -21.85 -50.58 10.07
CA THR A 4 -20.66 -50.02 9.43
C THR A 4 -20.70 -48.50 9.58
N SER A 5 -19.91 -47.94 10.48
CA SER A 5 -19.70 -46.49 10.55
C SER A 5 -18.93 -46.04 9.32
N LEU A 6 -19.55 -45.18 8.50
CA LEU A 6 -18.94 -44.53 7.35
C LEU A 6 -17.70 -43.71 7.78
N PRO A 7 -16.67 -43.60 6.93
CA PRO A 7 -15.60 -42.64 7.14
C PRO A 7 -16.17 -41.22 7.03
N GLN A 8 -16.22 -40.50 8.14
CA GLN A 8 -16.49 -39.07 8.15
C GLN A 8 -15.28 -38.32 7.61
N LEU A 9 -15.28 -38.05 6.30
CA LEU A 9 -14.36 -37.11 5.68
C LEU A 9 -15.04 -35.73 5.61
N THR A 10 -15.07 -34.99 6.73
CA THR A 10 -15.55 -33.60 6.73
C THR A 10 -14.73 -32.69 7.64
N LYS A 11 -13.55 -32.30 7.16
CA LYS A 11 -13.06 -30.93 7.33
C LYS A 11 -12.50 -30.50 5.99
N LYS A 12 -13.37 -29.93 5.15
CA LYS A 12 -12.98 -29.19 3.96
C LYS A 12 -12.22 -27.96 4.47
N ASP A 13 -10.91 -28.13 4.54
CA ASP A 13 -9.86 -27.14 4.75
C ASP A 13 -10.31 -25.68 4.55
N GLN A 14 -10.54 -24.97 5.65
CA GLN A 14 -10.47 -23.51 5.68
C GLN A 14 -9.00 -23.10 5.61
N LYS A 15 -8.32 -23.42 4.52
CA LYS A 15 -6.95 -22.96 4.25
C LYS A 15 -7.01 -21.46 3.95
N SER A 16 -6.07 -20.70 4.49
CA SER A 16 -6.01 -19.27 4.21
C SER A 16 -5.83 -19.07 2.70
N THR A 17 -6.60 -18.17 2.09
CA THR A 17 -6.42 -17.82 0.67
C THR A 17 -5.10 -17.10 0.42
N VAL A 18 -4.43 -16.66 1.49
CA VAL A 18 -3.14 -15.96 1.45
C VAL A 18 -2.09 -16.85 2.11
N ILE A 19 -0.96 -17.05 1.42
CA ILE A 19 0.18 -17.85 1.89
C ILE A 19 1.43 -16.96 1.89
N SER A 20 2.19 -17.00 2.98
CA SER A 20 3.49 -16.32 3.06
C SER A 20 4.52 -17.04 2.18
N LEU A 21 5.25 -16.27 1.37
CA LEU A 21 6.36 -16.77 0.55
C LEU A 21 7.63 -17.08 1.38
N LYS A 22 7.76 -16.54 2.59
CA LYS A 22 8.91 -16.84 3.47
C LYS A 22 8.93 -18.32 3.85
N LYS A 23 10.05 -19.01 3.56
CA LYS A 23 10.24 -20.45 3.82
C LYS A 23 9.15 -21.32 3.17
N LEU A 24 8.73 -20.94 1.96
CA LEU A 24 7.76 -21.69 1.17
C LEU A 24 8.48 -22.72 0.31
N ILE A 25 8.03 -23.97 0.33
CA ILE A 25 8.52 -25.02 -0.56
C ILE A 25 7.45 -25.29 -1.61
N VAL A 26 7.85 -25.24 -2.88
CA VAL A 26 6.97 -25.53 -4.02
C VAL A 26 7.37 -26.88 -4.62
N ARG A 27 6.41 -27.79 -4.78
CA ARG A 27 6.62 -29.14 -5.34
C ARG A 27 5.58 -29.49 -6.38
N GLU A 28 5.99 -30.29 -7.36
CA GLU A 28 5.10 -30.88 -8.36
C GLU A 28 4.35 -32.09 -7.78
N VAL A 29 3.11 -32.30 -8.23
CA VAL A 29 2.34 -33.50 -7.89
C VAL A 29 2.66 -34.60 -8.89
N ALA A 30 3.15 -35.75 -8.42
CA ALA A 30 3.61 -36.84 -9.30
C ALA A 30 2.50 -37.50 -10.14
N HIS A 31 1.25 -37.44 -9.69
CA HIS A 31 0.10 -38.11 -10.32
C HIS A 31 -0.93 -37.14 -10.89
N GLU A 32 -0.65 -35.84 -10.87
CA GLU A 32 -1.54 -34.80 -11.38
C GLU A 32 -0.70 -33.75 -12.10
N GLU A 33 -0.74 -33.75 -13.43
CA GLU A 33 0.14 -32.90 -14.23
C GLU A 33 -0.13 -31.41 -14.06
N LYS A 34 -1.33 -31.04 -13.61
CA LYS A 34 -1.72 -29.65 -13.33
C LYS A 34 -1.57 -29.27 -11.86
N GLY A 35 -1.17 -30.21 -11.02
CA GLY A 35 -1.12 -30.06 -9.57
C GLY A 35 0.24 -29.58 -9.10
N LEU A 36 0.23 -28.69 -8.11
CA LEU A 36 1.39 -28.33 -7.32
C LEU A 36 1.05 -28.25 -5.82
N PHE A 37 2.02 -28.58 -4.98
CA PHE A 37 1.96 -28.40 -3.54
C PHE A 37 2.75 -27.17 -3.11
N LEU A 38 2.14 -26.37 -2.26
CA LEU A 38 2.75 -25.25 -1.55
C LEU A 38 2.84 -25.62 -0.07
N ILE A 39 4.06 -25.66 0.48
CA ILE A 39 4.31 -26.05 1.87
C ILE A 39 4.93 -24.86 2.59
N SER A 40 4.16 -24.16 3.43
CA SER A 40 4.65 -23.01 4.20
C SER A 40 5.23 -23.47 5.53
N MET A 41 6.51 -23.17 5.78
CA MET A 41 7.20 -23.49 7.04
C MET A 41 7.37 -22.27 7.97
N GLY A 42 6.76 -21.13 7.65
CA GLY A 42 6.92 -19.88 8.40
C GLY A 42 6.08 -19.77 9.68
N GLY A 43 5.06 -20.62 9.85
CA GLY A 43 4.11 -20.57 10.96
C GLY A 43 4.45 -21.52 12.12
N LYS A 44 3.52 -21.62 13.08
CA LYS A 44 3.61 -22.56 14.21
C LYS A 44 3.58 -24.02 13.75
N ASP A 45 2.85 -24.29 12.66
CA ASP A 45 2.69 -25.59 12.05
C ASP A 45 2.89 -25.47 10.52
N PRO A 46 3.55 -26.44 9.86
CA PRO A 46 3.67 -26.44 8.41
C PRO A 46 2.30 -26.59 7.74
N GLU A 47 1.96 -25.68 6.83
CA GLU A 47 0.70 -25.73 6.08
C GLU A 47 0.97 -26.25 4.66
N MET A 48 0.28 -27.31 4.25
CA MET A 48 0.35 -27.87 2.89
C MET A 48 -0.93 -27.59 2.12
N VAL A 49 -0.81 -26.86 1.02
CA VAL A 49 -1.90 -26.48 0.13
C VAL A 49 -1.67 -27.09 -1.24
N GLU A 50 -2.71 -27.68 -1.82
CA GLU A 50 -2.71 -28.21 -3.18
C GLU A 50 -3.41 -27.23 -4.10
N VAL A 51 -2.74 -26.86 -5.19
CA VAL A 51 -3.27 -25.93 -6.21
C VAL A 51 -3.29 -26.64 -7.55
N HIS A 52 -4.39 -26.49 -8.27
CA HIS A 52 -4.56 -27.00 -9.63
C HIS A 52 -4.55 -25.84 -10.61
N ALA A 53 -3.61 -25.86 -11.55
CA ALA A 53 -3.56 -24.94 -12.68
C ALA A 53 -4.52 -25.38 -13.80
N GLY A 54 -4.73 -24.53 -14.79
CA GLY A 54 -5.49 -24.84 -16.00
C GLY A 54 -4.73 -25.79 -16.94
N SER A 55 -3.40 -25.74 -16.96
CA SER A 55 -2.53 -26.62 -17.77
C SER A 55 -1.20 -26.99 -17.07
N LYS A 56 -0.47 -27.95 -17.66
CA LYS A 56 0.87 -28.36 -17.19
C LYS A 56 1.89 -27.24 -17.35
N GLU A 57 1.83 -26.53 -18.47
CA GLU A 57 2.67 -25.37 -18.77
C GLU A 57 2.41 -24.24 -17.78
N GLU A 58 1.13 -24.00 -17.46
CA GLU A 58 0.75 -23.02 -16.46
C GLU A 58 1.27 -23.42 -15.07
N ARG A 59 1.12 -24.68 -14.68
CA ARG A 59 1.70 -25.21 -13.43
C ARG A 59 3.22 -24.99 -13.38
N ASN A 60 3.94 -25.28 -14.47
CA ASN A 60 5.39 -25.06 -14.54
C ASN A 60 5.75 -23.57 -14.44
N SER A 61 4.98 -22.72 -15.11
CA SER A 61 5.16 -21.27 -15.03
C SER A 61 4.94 -20.77 -13.61
N TRP A 62 3.91 -21.23 -12.90
CA TRP A 62 3.67 -20.88 -11.49
C TRP A 62 4.82 -21.33 -10.58
N ILE A 63 5.30 -22.57 -10.76
CA ILE A 63 6.44 -23.07 -9.98
C ILE A 63 7.65 -22.17 -10.16
N GLN A 64 7.97 -21.83 -11.41
CA GLN A 64 9.12 -21.00 -11.73
C GLN A 64 8.96 -19.58 -11.16
N ILE A 65 7.81 -18.93 -11.37
CA ILE A 65 7.54 -17.58 -10.86
C ILE A 65 7.65 -17.53 -9.33
N ILE A 66 7.07 -18.50 -8.63
CA ILE A 66 7.09 -18.53 -7.17
C ILE A 66 8.52 -18.78 -6.67
N GLN A 67 9.24 -19.74 -7.26
CA GLN A 67 10.63 -20.03 -6.90
C GLN A 67 11.56 -18.83 -7.17
N ASP A 68 11.43 -18.19 -8.33
CA ASP A 68 12.21 -17.00 -8.69
C ASP A 68 11.94 -15.86 -7.71
N THR A 69 10.66 -15.63 -7.35
CA THR A 69 10.28 -14.61 -6.37
C THR A 69 10.89 -14.91 -4.99
N ILE A 70 10.80 -16.15 -4.51
CA ILE A 70 11.41 -16.55 -3.23
C ILE A 70 12.93 -16.34 -3.27
N ASN A 71 13.59 -16.76 -4.34
CA ASN A 71 15.03 -16.60 -4.50
C ASN A 71 15.45 -15.13 -4.53
N THR A 72 14.68 -14.24 -5.16
CA THR A 72 14.97 -12.79 -5.12
C THR A 72 14.82 -12.21 -3.73
N MET A 73 13.81 -12.65 -2.95
CA MET A 73 13.62 -12.19 -1.57
C MET A 73 14.72 -12.69 -0.64
N ASP A 74 15.20 -13.92 -0.81
CA ASP A 74 16.29 -14.48 0.00
C ASP A 74 17.64 -13.80 -0.34
N LYS A 75 17.86 -13.41 -1.61
CA LYS A 75 19.06 -12.65 -2.02
C LYS A 75 19.12 -11.25 -1.40
N GLU A 76 17.97 -10.61 -1.17
CA GLU A 76 17.91 -9.34 -0.45
C GLU A 76 18.24 -9.49 1.05
N GLU A 77 18.09 -10.69 1.64
CA GLU A 77 18.41 -10.97 3.05
C GLU A 77 19.85 -11.53 3.26
N ASP A 78 20.47 -12.18 2.27
CA ASP A 78 21.81 -12.82 2.39
C ASP A 78 23.01 -11.96 1.92
N GLU A 79 22.78 -10.90 1.13
CA GLU A 79 23.87 -9.99 0.76
C GLU A 79 24.19 -9.00 1.91
N GLY A 80 25.05 -9.45 2.83
CA GLY A 80 25.75 -8.62 3.81
C GLY A 80 26.75 -7.60 3.19
N ILE A 81 26.46 -7.13 1.98
CA ILE A 81 27.20 -6.09 1.25
C ILE A 81 26.12 -5.12 0.75
N PRO A 82 26.22 -3.80 1.04
CA PRO A 82 25.23 -2.84 0.60
C PRO A 82 25.32 -2.72 -0.92
N SER A 83 24.53 -3.54 -1.62
CA SER A 83 24.38 -3.52 -3.07
C SER A 83 23.89 -2.13 -3.52
N GLU A 84 24.28 -1.66 -4.70
CA GLU A 84 24.02 -0.31 -5.26
C GLU A 84 22.56 0.19 -5.11
N SER A 85 21.61 -0.72 -4.92
CA SER A 85 20.22 -0.44 -4.54
C SER A 85 20.05 0.42 -3.28
N GLU A 86 20.93 0.28 -2.27
CA GLU A 86 20.84 1.10 -1.04
C GLU A 86 21.26 2.55 -1.31
N GLU A 87 22.23 2.78 -2.19
CA GLU A 87 22.67 4.12 -2.57
C GLU A 87 21.61 4.83 -3.42
N GLU A 88 20.99 4.13 -4.37
CA GLU A 88 19.86 4.67 -5.13
C GLU A 88 18.65 4.97 -4.22
N LYS A 89 18.34 4.07 -3.27
CA LYS A 89 17.30 4.30 -2.27
C LYS A 89 17.62 5.49 -1.36
N ARG A 90 18.88 5.65 -0.95
CA ARG A 90 19.35 6.82 -0.17
C ARG A 90 19.24 8.11 -0.99
N VAL A 91 19.57 8.09 -2.28
CA VAL A 91 19.44 9.25 -3.19
C VAL A 91 17.97 9.61 -3.40
N LEU A 92 17.08 8.63 -3.53
CA LEU A 92 15.63 8.88 -3.62
C LEU A 92 15.08 9.43 -2.31
N ASP A 93 15.53 8.91 -1.16
CA ASP A 93 15.12 9.39 0.16
C ASP A 93 15.63 10.81 0.45
N THR A 94 16.88 11.13 0.09
CA THR A 94 17.41 12.49 0.22
C THR A 94 16.66 13.47 -0.69
N LYS A 95 16.38 13.08 -1.94
CA LYS A 95 15.61 13.91 -2.88
C LYS A 95 14.17 14.13 -2.41
N ALA A 96 13.51 13.10 -1.88
CA ALA A 96 12.18 13.23 -1.31
C ALA A 96 12.16 14.16 -0.10
N ARG A 97 13.18 14.08 0.76
CA ARG A 97 13.34 14.96 1.92
C ARG A 97 13.57 16.41 1.50
N GLU A 98 14.42 16.64 0.50
CA GLU A 98 14.69 17.98 -0.03
C GLU A 98 13.42 18.61 -0.64
N LEU A 99 12.67 17.85 -1.44
CA LEU A 99 11.38 18.33 -2.00
C LEU A 99 10.37 18.67 -0.89
N LYS A 100 10.33 17.86 0.17
CA LYS A 100 9.46 18.13 1.33
C LYS A 100 9.89 19.39 2.08
N GLU A 101 11.19 19.62 2.25
CA GLU A 101 11.72 20.83 2.88
C GLU A 101 11.43 22.07 2.04
N GLN A 102 11.60 22.00 0.71
CA GLN A 102 11.22 23.09 -0.19
C GLN A 102 9.72 23.40 -0.09
N LEU A 103 8.86 22.38 -0.03
CA LEU A 103 7.42 22.57 0.13
C LEU A 103 7.10 23.27 1.47
N GLN A 104 7.69 22.81 2.58
CA GLN A 104 7.51 23.45 3.88
C GLN A 104 7.99 24.90 3.90
N GLN A 105 9.12 25.20 3.24
CA GLN A 105 9.62 26.57 3.12
C GLN A 105 8.64 27.47 2.34
N LYS A 106 7.98 26.93 1.31
CA LYS A 106 6.96 27.65 0.55
C LYS A 106 5.69 27.86 1.36
N ASP A 107 5.24 26.86 2.10
CA ASP A 107 4.09 26.97 3.00
C ASP A 107 4.33 28.05 4.05
N GLN A 108 5.54 28.11 4.62
CA GLN A 108 5.89 29.16 5.59
C GLN A 108 5.87 30.57 4.97
N GLN A 109 6.35 30.72 3.74
CA GLN A 109 6.25 32.00 3.01
C GLN A 109 4.80 32.39 2.75
N ILE A 110 3.94 31.43 2.39
CA ILE A 110 2.51 31.68 2.20
C ILE A 110 1.87 32.16 3.50
N ILE A 111 2.16 31.51 4.63
CA ILE A 111 1.64 31.91 5.94
C ILE A 111 2.05 33.36 6.25
N THR A 112 3.33 33.69 6.11
CA THR A 112 3.83 35.06 6.37
C THR A 112 3.16 36.09 5.46
N LEU A 113 3.02 35.80 4.16
CA LEU A 113 2.33 36.71 3.23
C LEU A 113 0.85 36.88 3.59
N LEU A 114 0.19 35.84 4.08
CA LEU A 114 -1.19 35.91 4.53
C LEU A 114 -1.32 36.76 5.81
N GLU A 115 -0.40 36.63 6.76
CA GLU A 115 -0.35 37.44 7.97
C GLU A 115 -0.10 38.93 7.65
N GLU A 116 0.82 39.22 6.73
CA GLU A 116 1.06 40.58 6.23
C GLU A 116 -0.19 41.15 5.55
N LYS A 117 -0.83 40.36 4.68
CA LYS A 117 -2.09 40.73 4.04
C LYS A 117 -3.17 41.04 5.08
N GLU A 118 -3.35 40.18 6.09
CA GLU A 118 -4.32 40.37 7.17
C GLU A 118 -4.03 41.66 7.96
N LYS A 119 -2.75 41.93 8.26
CA LYS A 119 -2.34 43.16 8.92
C LYS A 119 -2.74 44.39 8.10
N ILE A 120 -2.47 44.39 6.79
CA ILE A 120 -2.86 45.49 5.90
C ILE A 120 -4.39 45.66 5.89
N PHE A 121 -5.16 44.57 5.85
CA PHE A 121 -6.63 44.65 5.94
C PHE A 121 -7.11 45.28 7.25
N ARG A 122 -6.52 44.89 8.39
CA ARG A 122 -6.83 45.50 9.70
C ARG A 122 -6.49 46.98 9.73
N ASP A 123 -5.28 47.36 9.29
CA ASP A 123 -4.84 48.76 9.24
C ASP A 123 -5.78 49.62 8.36
N MET A 124 -6.26 49.07 7.23
CA MET A 124 -7.24 49.74 6.36
C MET A 124 -8.61 49.91 7.03
N THR A 125 -9.09 48.91 7.77
CA THR A 125 -10.37 49.00 8.50
C THR A 125 -10.29 49.87 9.74
N ASP A 126 -9.14 49.93 10.41
CA ASP A 126 -8.92 50.75 11.60
C ASP A 126 -8.77 52.24 11.23
N CYS A 127 -8.25 52.54 10.04
CA CYS A 127 -8.26 53.91 9.50
C CYS A 127 -9.65 54.38 9.03
N SER A 128 -10.64 53.48 8.87
CA SER A 128 -12.03 53.85 8.59
C SER A 128 -12.85 54.13 9.85
N GLY A 129 -12.21 54.17 11.02
CA GLY A 129 -12.82 54.51 12.31
C GLY A 129 -13.19 55.99 12.48
N HIS A 130 -13.97 56.55 11.55
CA HIS A 130 -14.89 57.66 11.80
C HIS A 130 -15.95 57.74 10.70
N GLU A 131 -16.72 56.67 10.49
CA GLU A 131 -18.13 56.81 10.10
C GLU A 131 -18.84 55.53 10.57
N GLU A 132 -19.91 55.72 11.33
CA GLU A 132 -20.57 54.74 12.18
C GLU A 132 -21.16 53.55 11.40
N GLY A 133 -21.25 52.42 12.10
CA GLY A 133 -21.31 51.08 11.51
C GLY A 133 -22.42 50.79 10.52
N LEU A 134 -22.05 50.49 9.28
CA LEU A 134 -22.90 49.77 8.29
C LEU A 134 -22.07 48.95 7.27
N GLY A 135 -20.83 48.55 7.55
CA GLY A 135 -19.91 48.05 6.52
C GLY A 135 -19.60 46.53 6.47
N ALA A 136 -19.84 45.77 7.53
CA ALA A 136 -19.28 44.40 7.64
C ALA A 136 -20.17 43.29 7.05
N ARG A 137 -21.34 43.59 6.45
CA ARG A 137 -22.36 42.57 6.10
C ARG A 137 -22.63 42.32 4.62
N MET A 138 -21.97 42.94 3.64
CA MET A 138 -22.42 42.83 2.23
C MET A 138 -21.35 42.65 1.16
N LEU A 139 -20.40 41.71 1.28
CA LEU A 139 -19.52 41.38 0.14
C LEU A 139 -19.64 39.95 -0.40
N PHE A 140 -20.52 39.11 0.16
CA PHE A 140 -20.88 37.84 -0.46
C PHE A 140 -22.35 37.85 -0.86
N ARG A 141 -22.67 38.52 -1.98
CA ARG A 141 -23.92 38.24 -2.70
C ARG A 141 -23.64 37.14 -3.70
N ALA A 142 -23.87 35.88 -3.30
CA ALA A 142 -24.01 34.78 -4.25
C ALA A 142 -25.25 35.06 -5.09
N ASN A 143 -25.07 35.34 -6.39
CA ASN A 143 -26.18 35.35 -7.33
C ASN A 143 -26.46 33.90 -7.72
N THR A 144 -27.44 33.29 -7.07
CA THR A 144 -28.09 32.06 -7.53
C THR A 144 -29.54 32.37 -7.83
N ASP A 145 -29.95 31.97 -9.04
CA ASP A 145 -31.32 31.87 -9.60
C ASP A 145 -32.02 33.18 -10.02
N GLU A 146 -32.78 33.23 -11.12
CA GLU A 146 -33.38 32.20 -11.97
C GLU A 146 -33.75 32.83 -13.34
N ALA A 147 -33.80 32.05 -14.41
CA ALA A 147 -34.36 32.47 -15.71
C ALA A 147 -35.87 32.73 -15.64
N PRO A 148 -36.42 33.53 -16.57
CA PRO A 148 -37.14 32.93 -17.70
C PRO A 148 -36.70 33.43 -19.08
#